data_AF-A0A7S4UHY2-F1
#
_entry.id   AF-A0A7S4UHY2-F1
#
_cell.length_a   1.000
_cell.length_b   1.000
_cell.length_c   1.000
_cell.angle_alpha   90.00
_cell.angle_beta   90.00
_cell.angle_gamma   90.00
#
_symmetry.space_group_name_H-M   'P 1'
#
loop_
_entity.id
_entity.type
_entity.pdbx_description
1 polymer ?
#
loop_
_entity_poly.entity_id
_entity_poly.type
_entity_poly.pdbx_seq_one_letter_code
_entity_poly.pdbx_strand_id
1 'polypeptide(L)'
;MPKRRTRMGGAASRRQSSAVWAELVSRCLPRLEAAGLAAQGELRGVVGEQLCELWGGMGAIVEMQASFTSGEERALIAKVIDLPAEPKNTSERRKKASYEVEARFYERGHSGRLIEAGALCPVPLLIDRPQGALDAHVLEMLPRVDGI
;
A
#
# COMPACT_ATOMS: atom_id res chain seq x y z
N MET A 1 -24.42 31.68 0.81
CA MET A 1 -24.93 30.35 1.28
C MET A 1 -24.06 29.25 0.68
N PRO A 2 -23.28 28.49 1.47
CA PRO A 2 -22.47 27.40 0.94
C PRO A 2 -23.35 26.18 0.67
N LYS A 3 -23.33 25.67 -0.56
CA LYS A 3 -24.05 24.45 -0.96
C LYS A 3 -23.39 23.24 -0.29
N ARG A 4 -24.11 22.58 0.63
CA ARG A 4 -23.74 21.26 1.17
C ARG A 4 -23.66 20.26 0.02
N ARG A 5 -22.45 19.79 -0.28
CA ARG A 5 -22.23 18.64 -1.16
C ARG A 5 -22.54 17.38 -0.36
N THR A 6 -23.66 16.74 -0.69
CA THR A 6 -24.02 15.40 -0.22
C THR A 6 -22.98 14.42 -0.79
N ARG A 7 -22.19 13.77 0.07
CA ARG A 7 -21.32 12.65 -0.32
C ARG A 7 -22.23 11.50 -0.75
N MET A 8 -22.32 11.27 -2.05
CA MET A 8 -22.87 10.02 -2.61
C MET A 8 -21.92 8.89 -2.21
N GLY A 9 -22.46 7.87 -1.54
CA GLY A 9 -21.70 6.71 -1.07
C GLY A 9 -21.00 6.00 -2.23
N GLY A 10 -19.67 6.07 -2.23
CA GLY A 10 -18.81 5.20 -3.02
C GLY A 10 -18.87 3.77 -2.47
N ALA A 11 -18.60 2.81 -3.36
CA ALA A 11 -18.69 1.38 -3.13
C ALA A 11 -18.13 0.97 -1.76
N ALA A 12 -18.84 0.09 -1.06
CA ALA A 12 -18.43 -0.44 0.23
C ALA A 12 -16.97 -0.89 0.17
N SER A 13 -16.07 -0.10 0.78
CA SER A 13 -14.70 -0.47 1.04
C SER A 13 -14.75 -1.79 1.78
N ARG A 14 -14.36 -2.88 1.10
CA ARG A 14 -14.27 -4.20 1.72
C ARG A 14 -13.22 -4.07 2.80
N ARG A 15 -13.65 -4.02 4.07
CA ARG A 15 -12.73 -4.12 5.20
C ARG A 15 -11.93 -5.40 5.02
N GLN A 16 -10.66 -5.29 4.68
CA GLN A 16 -9.77 -6.43 4.76
C GLN A 16 -9.62 -6.82 6.24
N SER A 17 -9.49 -8.12 6.50
CA SER A 17 -9.37 -8.60 7.87
C SER A 17 -8.00 -8.21 8.45
N SER A 18 -7.93 -8.06 9.77
CA SER A 18 -6.66 -7.85 10.49
C SER A 18 -5.62 -8.94 10.19
N ALA A 19 -6.07 -10.15 9.83
CA ALA A 19 -5.20 -11.26 9.43
C ALA A 19 -4.45 -10.98 8.12
N VAL A 20 -5.11 -10.39 7.10
CA VAL A 20 -4.46 -10.03 5.83
C VAL A 20 -3.39 -8.96 6.06
N TRP A 21 -3.69 -7.96 6.88
CA TRP A 21 -2.71 -6.93 7.23
C TRP A 21 -1.53 -7.49 8.02
N ALA A 22 -1.78 -8.39 8.97
CA ALA A 22 -0.73 -9.05 9.73
C ALA A 22 0.20 -9.88 8.81
N GLU A 23 -0.35 -10.59 7.82
CA GLU A 23 0.43 -11.34 6.84
C GLU A 23 1.31 -10.41 5.98
N LEU A 24 0.74 -9.33 5.46
CA LEU A 24 1.47 -8.36 4.62
C LEU A 24 2.59 -7.67 5.41
N VAL A 25 2.33 -7.25 6.65
CA VAL A 25 3.35 -6.65 7.52
C VAL A 25 4.44 -7.68 7.85
N SER A 26 4.08 -8.92 8.16
CA SER A 26 5.06 -9.99 8.45
C SER A 26 6.05 -10.20 7.29
N ARG A 27 5.55 -10.15 6.04
CA ARG A 27 6.38 -10.25 4.83
C ARG A 27 7.31 -9.06 4.62
N CYS A 28 7.01 -7.91 5.23
CA CYS A 28 7.86 -6.71 5.16
C CYS A 28 8.97 -6.67 6.21
N LEU A 29 8.84 -7.43 7.31
CA LEU A 29 9.79 -7.39 8.43
C LEU A 29 11.25 -7.62 8.02
N PRO A 30 11.59 -8.59 7.15
CA PRO A 30 12.98 -8.80 6.74
C PRO A 30 13.59 -7.58 6.05
N ARG A 31 12.78 -6.83 5.31
CA ARG A 31 13.25 -5.66 4.57
C ARG A 31 13.34 -4.41 5.44
N LEU A 32 12.48 -4.29 6.45
CA LEU A 32 12.63 -3.31 7.52
C LEU A 32 13.92 -3.55 8.30
N GLU A 33 14.21 -4.80 8.65
CA GLU A 33 15.45 -5.18 9.33
C GLU A 33 16.69 -4.83 8.48
N ALA A 34 16.69 -5.21 7.20
CA ALA A 34 17.77 -4.87 6.27
C ALA A 34 17.98 -3.35 6.08
N ALA A 35 16.93 -2.54 6.29
CA ALA A 35 16.99 -1.09 6.24
C ALA A 35 17.43 -0.45 7.58
N GLY A 36 17.74 -1.24 8.61
CA GLY A 36 18.04 -0.73 9.95
C GLY A 36 16.81 -0.21 10.70
N LEU A 37 15.62 -0.58 10.25
CA LEU A 37 14.31 -0.22 10.81
C LEU A 37 13.64 -1.41 11.50
N ALA A 38 14.44 -2.38 11.97
CA ALA A 38 13.95 -3.55 12.68
C ALA A 38 13.10 -3.12 13.89
N ALA A 39 11.94 -3.75 14.04
CA ALA A 39 11.15 -3.66 15.27
C ALA A 39 11.63 -4.71 16.27
N GLN A 40 11.60 -4.38 17.55
CA GLN A 40 11.93 -5.30 18.62
C GLN A 40 10.74 -6.21 18.93
N GLY A 41 10.99 -7.50 19.13
CA GLY A 41 9.95 -8.48 19.50
C GLY A 41 9.15 -9.02 18.31
N GLU A 42 8.09 -9.75 18.63
CA GLU A 42 7.25 -10.43 17.64
C GLU A 42 6.03 -9.57 17.30
N LEU A 43 5.54 -9.66 16.06
CA LEU A 43 4.33 -8.96 15.62
C LEU A 43 3.11 -9.48 16.39
N ARG A 44 2.47 -8.61 17.18
CA ARG A 44 1.30 -8.92 18.01
C ARG A 44 -0.01 -8.69 17.27
N GLY A 45 -0.09 -7.62 16.48
CA GLY A 45 -1.32 -7.24 15.78
C GLY A 45 -1.12 -6.07 14.84
N VAL A 46 -2.01 -5.97 13.86
CA VAL A 46 -2.03 -4.89 12.87
C VAL A 46 -3.45 -4.36 12.72
N VAL A 47 -3.57 -3.03 12.75
CA VAL A 47 -4.81 -2.32 12.44
C VAL A 47 -4.59 -1.49 11.18
N GLY A 48 -5.52 -1.55 10.23
CA GLY A 48 -5.48 -0.76 9.00
C GLY A 48 -6.56 0.34 9.00
N GLU A 49 -6.16 1.56 8.68
CA GLU A 49 -7.05 2.71 8.48
C GLU A 49 -6.90 3.24 7.04
N GLN A 50 -8.02 3.39 6.34
CA GLN A 50 -8.01 3.98 5.00
C GLN A 50 -7.82 5.50 5.10
N LEU A 51 -6.74 6.02 4.52
CA LEU A 51 -6.44 7.45 4.49
C LEU A 51 -7.15 8.17 3.33
N CYS A 52 -7.07 7.60 2.13
CA CYS A 52 -7.71 8.16 0.95
C CYS A 52 -7.99 7.10 -0.12
N GLU A 53 -8.86 7.42 -1.07
CA GLU A 53 -9.15 6.59 -2.24
C GLU A 53 -8.15 6.87 -3.37
N LEU A 54 -7.78 5.83 -4.12
CA LEU A 54 -6.98 5.96 -5.32
C LEU A 54 -7.79 6.54 -6.48
N TRP A 55 -7.07 7.07 -7.47
CA TRP A 55 -7.70 7.71 -8.62
C TRP A 55 -8.70 6.79 -9.32
N GLY A 56 -9.92 7.30 -9.47
CA GLY A 56 -10.98 6.61 -10.17
C GLY A 56 -11.52 5.37 -9.45
N GLY A 57 -11.35 5.30 -8.13
CA GLY A 57 -11.92 4.26 -7.26
C GLY A 57 -11.21 2.91 -7.32
N MET A 58 -9.97 2.87 -7.83
CA MET A 58 -9.22 1.63 -8.05
C MET A 58 -8.46 1.18 -6.80
N GLY A 59 -9.08 1.28 -5.63
CA GLY A 59 -8.46 0.97 -4.33
C GLY A 59 -8.21 2.20 -3.46
N ALA A 60 -7.23 2.09 -2.55
CA ALA A 60 -7.00 3.08 -1.50
C ALA A 60 -5.54 3.12 -1.00
N ILE A 61 -5.19 4.23 -0.34
CA ILE A 61 -4.04 4.31 0.56
C ILE A 61 -4.51 3.96 1.97
N VAL A 62 -3.82 3.01 2.60
CA VAL A 62 -4.13 2.48 3.93
C VAL A 62 -2.91 2.68 4.82
N GLU A 63 -3.10 3.29 5.98
CA GLU A 63 -2.10 3.28 7.06
C GLU A 63 -2.31 2.03 7.91
N MET A 64 -1.24 1.29 8.14
CA MET A 64 -1.22 0.11 8.99
C MET A 64 -0.39 0.40 10.22
N GLN A 65 -1.00 0.30 11.40
CA GLN A 65 -0.33 0.37 12.68
C GLN A 65 -0.03 -1.04 13.18
N ALA A 66 1.25 -1.42 13.17
CA ALA A 66 1.75 -2.69 13.66
C ALA A 66 2.22 -2.54 15.12
N SER A 67 1.81 -3.46 15.98
CA SER A 67 2.19 -3.52 17.39
C SER A 67 3.04 -4.77 17.66
N PHE A 68 4.06 -4.65 18.50
CA PHE A 68 5.00 -5.73 18.79
C PHE A 68 4.98 -6.13 20.27
N THR A 69 5.46 -7.33 20.60
CA THR A 69 5.51 -7.83 21.99
C THR A 69 6.43 -7.02 22.90
N SER A 70 7.38 -6.27 22.33
CA SER A 70 8.22 -5.29 23.05
C SER A 70 7.46 -4.05 23.54
N GLY A 71 6.24 -3.83 23.03
CA GLY A 71 5.49 -2.58 23.21
C GLY A 71 5.80 -1.52 22.14
N GLU A 72 6.71 -1.80 21.21
CA GLU A 72 6.97 -0.94 20.06
C GLU A 72 5.78 -0.91 19.10
N GLU A 73 5.58 0.23 18.45
CA GLU A 73 4.62 0.40 17.36
C GLU A 73 5.30 0.95 16.10
N ARG A 74 4.83 0.50 14.93
CA ARG A 74 5.31 0.95 13.63
C ARG A 74 4.14 1.27 12.70
N ALA A 75 4.17 2.46 12.11
CA ALA A 75 3.25 2.85 11.04
C ALA A 75 3.84 2.50 9.67
N LEU A 76 3.04 1.87 8.82
CA LEU A 76 3.37 1.53 7.45
C LEU A 76 2.26 2.01 6.52
N ILE A 77 2.62 2.53 5.34
CA ILE A 77 1.63 2.97 4.36
C ILE A 77 1.50 1.95 3.25
N ALA A 78 0.35 1.28 3.11
CA ALA A 78 0.02 0.42 1.98
C ALA A 78 -0.74 1.17 0.88
N LYS A 79 -0.27 1.08 -0.36
CA LYS A 79 -1.09 1.40 -1.53
C LYS A 79 -1.78 0.14 -2.04
N VAL A 80 -3.06 -0.02 -1.72
CA VAL A 80 -3.89 -1.17 -2.12
C VAL A 80 -4.66 -0.82 -3.38
N ILE A 81 -4.43 -1.58 -4.44
CA ILE A 81 -5.00 -1.34 -5.75
C ILE A 81 -6.01 -2.44 -6.05
N ASP A 82 -7.28 -2.07 -6.26
CA ASP A 82 -8.37 -2.97 -6.61
C ASP A 82 -8.62 -2.89 -8.12
N LEU A 83 -7.99 -3.77 -8.89
CA LEU A 83 -8.18 -3.81 -10.34
C LEU A 83 -9.26 -4.83 -10.73
N PRO A 84 -10.11 -4.51 -11.72
CA PRO A 84 -10.93 -5.54 -12.34
C PRO A 84 -10.01 -6.51 -13.11
N ALA A 85 -10.21 -7.81 -12.90
CA ALA A 85 -9.53 -8.85 -13.66
C ALA A 85 -9.68 -8.61 -15.17
N GLU A 86 -10.91 -8.30 -15.60
CA GLU A 86 -11.29 -7.97 -16.97
C GLU A 86 -11.80 -6.52 -17.07
N PRO A 87 -10.96 -5.56 -17.50
CA PRO A 87 -11.38 -4.17 -17.67
C PRO A 87 -12.38 -4.03 -18.83
N LYS A 88 -13.56 -3.49 -18.53
CA LYS A 88 -14.72 -3.41 -19.44
C LYS A 88 -14.59 -2.29 -20.46
N ASN A 89 -13.86 -1.22 -20.13
CA ASN A 89 -13.74 -0.03 -20.97
C ASN A 89 -12.30 0.48 -21.07
N THR A 90 -12.07 1.41 -21.98
CA THR A 90 -10.75 2.00 -22.23
C THR A 90 -10.21 2.76 -21.02
N SER A 91 -11.08 3.35 -20.19
CA SER A 91 -10.66 4.05 -18.96
C SER A 91 -10.06 3.07 -17.95
N GLU A 92 -10.74 1.95 -17.68
CA GLU A 92 -10.25 0.89 -16.80
C GLU A 92 -8.95 0.26 -17.30
N ARG A 93 -8.86 -0.01 -18.62
CA ARG A 93 -7.62 -0.53 -19.23
C ARG A 93 -6.43 0.40 -19.02
N ARG A 94 -6.62 1.72 -19.19
CA ARG A 94 -5.56 2.71 -18.98
C ARG A 94 -5.13 2.80 -17.52
N LYS A 95 -6.09 2.74 -16.58
CA LYS A 95 -5.79 2.71 -15.14
C LYS A 95 -5.01 1.46 -14.75
N LYS A 96 -5.46 0.27 -15.19
CA LYS A 96 -4.76 -1.01 -14.99
C LYS A 96 -3.31 -0.93 -15.50
N ALA A 97 -3.13 -0.51 -16.75
CA ALA A 97 -1.79 -0.35 -17.33
C ALA A 97 -0.90 0.64 -16.54
N SER A 98 -1.47 1.74 -16.03
CA SER A 98 -0.72 2.71 -15.23
C SER A 98 -0.16 2.09 -13.94
N TYR A 99 -0.98 1.35 -13.21
CA TYR A 99 -0.54 0.69 -11.97
C TYR A 99 0.43 -0.48 -12.24
N GLU A 100 0.22 -1.22 -13.34
CA GLU A 100 1.17 -2.25 -13.77
C GLU A 100 2.56 -1.67 -14.13
N VAL A 101 2.59 -0.51 -14.78
CA VAL A 101 3.83 0.21 -15.09
C VAL A 101 4.53 0.66 -13.81
N GLU A 102 3.81 1.23 -12.86
CA GLU A 102 4.35 1.65 -11.57
C GLU A 102 4.92 0.46 -10.77
N ALA A 103 4.20 -0.67 -10.72
CA ALA A 103 4.70 -1.89 -10.11
C ALA A 103 5.99 -2.39 -10.77
N ARG A 104 6.03 -2.45 -12.11
CA ARG A 104 7.24 -2.83 -12.85
C ARG A 104 8.40 -1.86 -12.65
N PHE A 105 8.12 -0.58 -12.46
CA PHE A 105 9.13 0.44 -12.17
C PHE A 105 9.89 0.06 -10.89
N TYR A 106 9.17 -0.27 -9.83
CA TYR A 106 9.76 -0.68 -8.57
C TYR A 106 10.41 -2.07 -8.61
N GLU A 107 9.74 -3.06 -9.22
CA GLU A 107 10.27 -4.44 -9.34
C GLU A 107 11.61 -4.51 -10.08
N ARG A 108 11.82 -3.61 -11.05
CA ARG A 108 13.06 -3.54 -11.85
C ARG A 108 14.15 -2.67 -11.20
N GLY A 109 13.98 -2.28 -9.93
CA GLY A 109 14.95 -1.48 -9.19
C GLY A 109 15.18 -0.09 -9.79
N HIS A 110 14.20 0.47 -10.52
CA HIS A 110 14.35 1.83 -11.04
C HIS A 110 14.34 2.87 -9.90
N SER A 111 13.60 2.63 -8.82
CA SER A 111 13.63 3.50 -7.63
C SER A 111 15.03 3.57 -7.02
N GLY A 112 15.71 2.43 -6.86
CA GLY A 112 17.10 2.38 -6.37
C GLY A 112 18.06 3.22 -7.23
N ARG A 113 17.95 3.09 -8.56
CA ARG A 113 18.76 3.89 -9.50
C ARG A 113 18.49 5.39 -9.42
N LEU A 114 17.25 5.80 -9.14
CA LEU A 114 16.94 7.21 -8.91
C LEU A 114 17.54 7.73 -7.61
N ILE A 115 17.51 6.92 -6.54
CA ILE A 115 18.10 7.27 -5.25
C ILE A 115 19.62 7.40 -5.37
N GLU A 116 20.28 6.45 -6.07
CA GLU A 116 21.72 6.52 -6.38
C GLU A 116 22.08 7.79 -7.16
N ALA A 117 21.17 8.30 -7.99
CA ALA A 117 21.33 9.56 -8.71
C ALA A 117 21.00 10.81 -7.87
N GLY A 118 20.70 10.66 -6.57
CA GLY A 118 20.38 11.75 -5.65
C GLY A 118 18.92 12.24 -5.70
N ALA A 119 18.04 11.53 -6.43
CA ALA A 119 16.62 11.86 -6.44
C ALA A 119 15.89 11.23 -5.24
N LEU A 120 14.94 11.97 -4.67
CA LEU A 120 14.02 11.41 -3.69
C LEU A 120 13.05 10.47 -4.40
N CYS A 121 13.09 9.18 -4.05
CA CYS A 121 12.19 8.17 -4.58
C CYS A 121 11.80 7.20 -3.47
N PRO A 122 10.53 6.78 -3.39
CA PRO A 122 10.14 5.74 -2.47
C PRO A 122 10.82 4.39 -2.75
N VAL A 123 11.12 3.65 -1.68
CA VAL A 123 11.61 2.27 -1.75
C VAL A 123 10.53 1.36 -1.19
N PRO A 124 9.86 0.54 -2.02
CA PRO A 124 8.80 -0.31 -1.51
C PRO A 124 9.38 -1.45 -0.66
N LEU A 125 8.79 -1.66 0.52
CA LEU A 125 9.12 -2.82 1.35
C LEU A 125 8.61 -4.13 0.71
N LEU A 126 7.44 -4.10 0.10
CA LEU A 126 6.80 -5.23 -0.55
C LEU A 126 6.02 -4.76 -1.78
N ILE A 127 6.06 -5.56 -2.83
CA ILE A 127 5.15 -5.48 -3.97
C ILE A 127 4.44 -6.83 -4.03
N ASP A 128 3.16 -6.85 -3.72
CA ASP A 128 2.36 -8.07 -3.72
C ASP A 128 1.46 -8.16 -4.95
N ARG A 129 1.46 -9.33 -5.57
CA ARG A 129 0.61 -9.67 -6.71
C ARG A 129 -0.07 -11.01 -6.44
N PRO A 130 -1.14 -11.03 -5.64
CA PRO A 130 -1.86 -12.27 -5.39
C PRO A 130 -2.34 -12.87 -6.71
N GLN A 131 -2.17 -14.19 -6.88
CA GLN A 131 -2.72 -14.92 -8.01
C GLN A 131 -4.17 -15.30 -7.64
N GLY A 132 -5.17 -14.59 -8.18
CA GLY A 132 -6.59 -14.95 -7.96
C GLY A 132 -7.59 -13.78 -8.14
N ALA A 133 -8.89 -14.07 -8.01
CA ALA A 133 -10.01 -13.18 -8.35
C ALA A 133 -10.15 -11.87 -7.51
N LEU A 134 -9.24 -11.63 -6.58
CA LEU A 134 -9.10 -10.37 -5.86
C LEU A 134 -7.68 -9.87 -6.13
N ASP A 135 -7.51 -9.19 -7.26
CA ASP A 135 -6.26 -8.54 -7.67
C ASP A 135 -6.00 -7.31 -6.79
N ALA A 136 -5.82 -7.52 -5.48
CA ALA A 136 -5.38 -6.50 -4.55
C ALA A 136 -3.85 -6.40 -4.67
N HIS A 137 -3.36 -5.41 -5.40
CA HIS A 137 -1.91 -5.17 -5.42
C HIS A 137 -1.56 -4.24 -4.27
N VAL A 138 -0.77 -4.74 -3.31
CA VAL A 138 -0.07 -3.87 -2.36
C VAL A 138 1.21 -3.44 -3.05
N LEU A 139 1.19 -2.23 -3.61
CA LEU A 139 2.25 -1.74 -4.48
C LEU A 139 3.44 -1.20 -3.69
N GLU A 140 3.18 -0.77 -2.47
CA GLU A 140 4.11 0.06 -1.75
C GLU A 140 3.80 -0.01 -0.28
N MET A 141 4.82 -0.36 0.51
CA MET A 141 4.84 -0.20 1.95
C MET A 141 6.02 0.68 2.30
N LEU A 142 5.77 1.86 2.86
CA LEU A 142 6.81 2.81 3.28
C LEU A 142 6.73 3.03 4.79
N PRO A 143 7.86 3.28 5.49
CA PRO A 143 7.81 3.90 6.80
C PRO A 143 7.14 5.27 6.67
N ARG A 144 6.23 5.60 7.59
CA ARG A 144 5.71 6.97 7.68
C ARG A 144 6.87 7.90 8.04
N VAL A 145 7.15 8.85 7.16
CA VAL A 145 8.11 9.93 7.43
C VAL A 145 7.28 11.13 7.86
N ASP A 146 7.24 11.40 9.17
CA ASP A 146 6.64 12.63 9.67
C ASP A 146 7.60 13.80 9.40
N GLY A 147 7.19 14.75 8.55
CA GLY A 147 7.83 16.06 8.41
C GLY A 147 8.91 16.21 7.34
N ILE A 148 8.48 16.21 6.06
CA ILE A 148 9.07 17.11 5.05
C ILE A 148 8.13 18.30 4.89
#